data_AF-A0A2B7GZT6-F1
#
_entry.id   AF-A0A2B7GZT6-F1
#
_cell.length_a   1.000
_cell.length_b   1.000
_cell.length_c   1.000
_cell.angle_alpha   90.00
_cell.angle_beta   90.00
_cell.angle_gamma   90.00
#
_symmetry.space_group_name_H-M   'P 1'
#
loop_
_entity.id
_entity.type
_entity.pdbx_description
1 polymer ?
#
loop_
_entity_poly.entity_id
_entity_poly.type
_entity_poly.pdbx_seq_one_letter_code
_entity_poly.pdbx_strand_id
1 'polypeptide(L)'
;MYKISREQYERQRDMENPYLVDGGYSMKATEIQDECEDDDRVLCPVHIESDAYHEVGPDTLITWFREFVEDYLEAPFNTCTLYFSGNRSIHVHVPRFVSGEADRERLKELAKLYCDEARAELDISVYDRKSLFRIPSVEHAKSGIPKVEIEPTWDRTRIFRKANGANPSTPATYADVLWDVFGQERLTVGTIGPEMNRSQNLFQVLDPEKTLLEFTRDEPENEIETPLIEQVAYPEDPAEVPEWSMYNAHEFSPYAHASGNPRSVAALRVKGGVFARENKRCGATMVPAYFYGAVGCNGGFTKQDVHAPLQLSKKDYRKWDYEHGEKVVIIGGKSGSSRIFSVSSWEATEVGHALTSDKGGRDTALNYLSEKGYDVGASGSTVSGSKCTTASRSNEFSRETGTIWPARENWGTDVEGLQWKAEQEGIGTLSHKERIRVACRFLQNGWQPTWEWFKEQYGSTFKPRITWQFLRGIVEDPDFREYDNVDVPPKPT
;
A
#
# COMPACT_ATOMS: atom_id res chain seq x y z
N MET A 1 11.57 19.43 -23.52
CA MET A 1 12.31 19.83 -24.74
C MET A 1 11.68 19.14 -25.93
N TYR A 2 11.81 19.69 -27.14
CA TYR A 2 11.05 19.21 -28.30
C TYR A 2 11.99 18.78 -29.44
N LYS A 3 11.80 17.56 -29.96
CA LYS A 3 12.55 17.00 -31.10
C LYS A 3 11.91 17.50 -32.40
N ILE A 4 12.21 18.75 -32.76
CA ILE A 4 11.69 19.38 -33.99
C ILE A 4 12.36 18.81 -35.25
N SER A 5 11.58 18.67 -36.32
CA SER A 5 12.12 18.28 -37.62
C SER A 5 12.93 19.42 -38.25
N ARG A 6 13.77 19.10 -39.24
CA ARG A 6 14.50 20.12 -40.02
C ARG A 6 13.54 21.10 -40.71
N GLU A 7 12.41 20.60 -41.21
CA GLU A 7 11.39 21.42 -41.85
C GLU A 7 10.69 22.35 -40.85
N GLN A 8 10.32 21.86 -39.66
CA GLN A 8 9.78 22.70 -38.57
C GLN A 8 10.80 23.78 -38.16
N TYR A 9 12.08 23.44 -38.05
CA TYR A 9 13.15 24.39 -37.74
C TYR A 9 13.32 25.46 -38.83
N GLU A 10 13.41 25.08 -40.10
CA GLU A 10 13.56 26.03 -41.21
C GLU A 10 12.30 26.92 -41.32
N ARG A 11 11.10 26.35 -41.16
CA ARG A 11 9.81 27.07 -41.08
C ARG A 11 9.76 28.09 -39.95
N GLN A 12 10.37 27.81 -38.79
CA GLN A 12 10.42 28.74 -37.66
C GLN A 12 11.53 29.80 -37.80
N ARG A 13 12.71 29.41 -38.32
CA ARG A 13 13.87 30.30 -38.50
C ARG A 13 13.59 31.41 -39.52
N ASP A 14 12.86 31.10 -40.58
CA ASP A 14 12.63 32.01 -41.70
C ASP A 14 11.42 32.94 -41.48
N MET A 15 10.87 32.99 -40.26
CA MET A 15 9.79 33.91 -39.87
C MET A 15 10.32 35.24 -39.32
N GLU A 16 9.77 36.33 -39.84
CA GLU A 16 10.08 37.71 -39.38
C GLU A 16 9.60 37.97 -37.94
N ASN A 17 8.55 37.26 -37.49
CA ASN A 17 8.17 37.17 -36.08
C ASN A 17 7.61 35.76 -35.75
N PRO A 18 8.43 34.82 -35.23
CA PRO A 18 8.01 33.44 -34.95
C PRO A 18 7.02 33.30 -33.79
N TYR A 19 6.62 34.42 -33.15
CA TYR A 19 5.68 34.47 -32.04
C TYR A 19 4.32 35.08 -32.40
N LEU A 20 4.07 35.43 -33.67
CA LEU A 20 2.82 36.07 -34.09
C LEU A 20 2.16 35.32 -35.27
N VAL A 21 0.86 35.06 -35.17
CA VAL A 21 0.03 34.54 -36.27
C VAL A 21 -1.32 35.24 -36.23
N ASP A 22 -1.77 35.78 -37.37
CA ASP A 22 -3.14 36.27 -37.52
C ASP A 22 -4.08 35.07 -37.72
N GLY A 23 -5.17 34.99 -36.94
CA GLY A 23 -6.27 34.05 -37.22
C GLY A 23 -6.37 32.77 -36.36
N GLY A 24 -6.09 32.83 -35.05
CA GLY A 24 -6.74 31.93 -34.07
C GLY A 24 -5.84 31.02 -33.23
N TYR A 25 -4.60 30.74 -33.65
CA TYR A 25 -3.56 30.21 -32.77
C TYR A 25 -2.75 31.37 -32.19
N SER A 26 -2.44 31.32 -30.90
CA SER A 26 -1.80 32.46 -30.21
C SER A 26 -0.31 32.63 -30.56
N MET A 27 0.42 31.55 -30.86
CA MET A 27 1.82 31.60 -31.32
C MET A 27 2.18 30.38 -32.19
N LYS A 28 3.04 30.57 -33.21
CA LYS A 28 3.57 29.48 -34.06
C LYS A 28 4.47 28.50 -33.29
N ALA A 29 5.19 29.00 -32.30
CA ALA A 29 5.98 28.16 -31.40
C ALA A 29 5.09 27.17 -30.64
N THR A 30 3.85 27.54 -30.28
CA THR A 30 2.90 26.66 -29.61
C THR A 30 2.39 25.56 -30.55
N GLU A 31 2.07 25.88 -31.81
CA GLU A 31 1.74 24.89 -32.87
C GLU A 31 2.80 23.80 -32.95
N ILE A 32 4.09 24.17 -33.02
CA ILE A 32 5.20 23.20 -33.08
C ILE A 32 5.37 22.43 -31.75
N GLN A 33 5.09 23.03 -30.60
CA GLN A 33 5.15 22.36 -29.30
C GLN A 33 4.05 21.31 -29.17
N ASP A 34 2.81 21.68 -29.49
CA ASP A 34 1.65 20.80 -29.42
C ASP A 34 1.80 19.63 -30.42
N GLU A 35 2.26 19.90 -31.66
CA GLU A 35 2.66 18.84 -32.62
C GLU A 35 3.74 17.89 -32.05
N CYS A 36 4.68 18.40 -31.24
CA CYS A 36 5.70 17.55 -30.62
C CYS A 36 5.19 16.79 -29.38
N GLU A 37 4.18 17.31 -28.67
CA GLU A 37 3.49 16.62 -27.58
C GLU A 37 2.63 15.48 -28.12
N ASP A 38 1.86 15.72 -29.18
CA ASP A 38 1.00 14.73 -29.83
C ASP A 38 1.79 13.60 -30.52
N ASP A 39 2.94 13.90 -31.13
CA ASP A 39 3.83 12.91 -31.78
C ASP A 39 4.77 12.16 -30.82
N ASP A 40 4.66 12.36 -29.49
CA ASP A 40 5.60 11.84 -28.48
C ASP A 40 7.07 12.28 -28.69
N ARG A 41 7.28 13.39 -29.41
CA ARG A 41 8.58 13.99 -29.74
C ARG A 41 9.12 14.90 -28.62
N VAL A 42 8.74 14.63 -27.37
CA VAL A 42 9.19 15.37 -26.18
C VAL A 42 10.31 14.63 -25.46
N LEU A 43 11.27 15.37 -24.92
CA LEU A 43 12.29 14.86 -23.99
C LEU A 43 12.35 15.79 -22.77
N CYS A 44 12.01 15.27 -21.60
CA CYS A 44 11.85 16.02 -20.36
C CYS A 44 13.02 15.73 -19.40
N PRO A 45 13.87 16.72 -19.06
CA PRO A 45 14.91 16.54 -18.05
C PRO A 45 14.29 16.30 -16.68
N VAL A 46 14.85 15.36 -15.92
CA VAL A 46 14.37 15.02 -14.58
C VAL A 46 14.91 16.04 -13.58
N HIS A 47 14.00 16.82 -13.01
CA HIS A 47 14.28 17.73 -11.90
C HIS A 47 13.42 17.34 -10.69
N ILE A 48 13.98 17.48 -9.50
CA ILE A 48 13.29 17.28 -8.23
C ILE A 48 13.36 18.58 -7.43
N GLU A 49 12.30 18.96 -6.73
CA GLU A 49 12.27 20.12 -5.85
C GLU A 49 11.55 19.77 -4.53
N SER A 50 11.87 20.49 -3.46
CA SER A 50 11.05 20.56 -2.25
C SER A 50 11.16 21.97 -1.65
N ASP A 51 10.03 22.53 -1.22
CA ASP A 51 9.93 23.85 -0.59
C ASP A 51 9.87 23.80 0.96
N ALA A 52 9.97 22.59 1.54
CA ALA A 52 9.99 22.32 2.98
C ALA A 52 11.34 22.67 3.67
N TYR A 53 12.31 23.27 2.94
CA TYR A 53 13.68 23.54 3.42
C TYR A 53 13.76 24.30 4.75
N HIS A 54 12.80 25.18 5.04
CA HIS A 54 12.78 25.92 6.30
C HIS A 54 12.25 25.12 7.48
N GLU A 55 11.47 24.07 7.23
CA GLU A 55 10.77 23.26 8.21
C GLU A 55 11.59 22.03 8.59
N VAL A 56 12.07 21.27 7.61
CA VAL A 56 12.84 20.03 7.82
C VAL A 56 14.36 20.19 7.69
N GLY A 57 14.85 21.29 7.11
CA GLY A 57 16.27 21.59 6.95
C GLY A 57 16.96 20.86 5.78
N PRO A 58 18.22 21.24 5.45
CA PRO A 58 18.97 20.66 4.33
C PRO A 58 19.17 19.15 4.46
N ASP A 59 19.62 18.67 5.63
CA ASP A 59 20.02 17.26 5.80
C ASP A 59 18.86 16.29 5.52
N THR A 60 17.64 16.66 5.93
CA THR A 60 16.42 15.89 5.65
C THR A 60 16.07 15.93 4.15
N LEU A 61 16.10 17.11 3.51
CA LEU A 61 15.86 17.22 2.07
C LEU A 61 16.89 16.43 1.25
N ILE A 62 18.18 16.50 1.59
CA ILE A 62 19.24 15.75 0.94
C ILE A 62 19.04 14.23 1.11
N THR A 63 18.52 13.80 2.26
CA THR A 63 18.14 12.40 2.48
C THR A 63 17.00 12.00 1.53
N TRP A 64 15.94 12.81 1.46
CA TRP A 64 14.80 12.52 0.59
C TRP A 64 15.17 12.48 -0.90
N PHE A 65 15.95 13.46 -1.37
CA PHE A 65 16.39 13.49 -2.76
C PHE A 65 17.33 12.33 -3.08
N ARG A 66 18.16 11.89 -2.12
CA ARG A 66 19.04 10.73 -2.29
C ARG A 66 18.22 9.46 -2.45
N GLU A 67 17.34 9.16 -1.51
CA GLU A 67 16.48 7.96 -1.53
C GLU A 67 15.68 7.90 -2.84
N PHE A 68 15.01 8.99 -3.23
CA PHE A 68 14.25 9.00 -4.48
C PHE A 68 15.15 8.80 -5.73
N VAL A 69 16.34 9.39 -5.77
CA VAL A 69 17.25 9.27 -6.91
C VAL A 69 17.93 7.89 -7.00
N GLU A 70 18.39 7.35 -5.87
CA GLU A 70 19.14 6.09 -5.81
C GLU A 70 18.21 4.87 -5.84
N ASP A 71 17.06 4.92 -5.13
CA ASP A 71 16.16 3.76 -4.95
C ASP A 71 14.98 3.71 -5.95
N TYR A 72 14.52 4.85 -6.48
CA TYR A 72 13.36 4.90 -7.41
C TYR A 72 13.76 5.25 -8.85
N LEU A 73 14.81 6.07 -9.06
CA LEU A 73 15.28 6.47 -10.39
C LEU A 73 16.53 5.70 -10.85
N GLU A 74 17.05 4.78 -10.02
CA GLU A 74 18.25 3.96 -10.25
C GLU A 74 19.46 4.77 -10.78
N ALA A 75 19.59 6.00 -10.30
CA ALA A 75 20.64 6.94 -10.70
C ALA A 75 21.58 7.22 -9.52
N PRO A 76 22.91 7.24 -9.68
CA PRO A 76 23.81 7.56 -8.57
C PRO A 76 23.63 9.03 -8.16
N PHE A 77 23.32 9.33 -6.90
CA PHE A 77 23.04 10.71 -6.47
C PHE A 77 24.27 11.64 -6.62
N ASN A 78 25.48 11.07 -6.59
CA ASN A 78 26.72 11.80 -6.89
C ASN A 78 26.87 12.25 -8.37
N THR A 79 25.88 11.99 -9.21
CA THR A 79 25.78 12.49 -10.59
C THR A 79 24.95 13.76 -10.70
N CYS A 80 24.15 14.08 -9.69
CA CYS A 80 23.20 15.18 -9.71
C CYS A 80 23.87 16.51 -9.37
N THR A 81 23.39 17.58 -10.00
CA THR A 81 23.76 18.96 -9.65
C THR A 81 22.68 19.57 -8.76
N LEU A 82 23.04 20.06 -7.58
CA LEU A 82 22.10 20.57 -6.59
C LEU A 82 22.17 22.10 -6.55
N TYR A 83 21.00 22.74 -6.46
CA TYR A 83 20.89 24.20 -6.43
C TYR A 83 20.00 24.67 -5.29
N PHE A 84 20.50 25.59 -4.47
CA PHE A 84 19.66 26.36 -3.55
C PHE A 84 18.89 27.44 -4.33
N SER A 85 17.57 27.52 -4.12
CA SER A 85 16.68 28.42 -4.85
C SER A 85 16.76 29.90 -4.43
N GLY A 86 17.75 30.29 -3.62
CA GLY A 86 17.87 31.65 -3.10
C GLY A 86 16.79 32.02 -2.07
N ASN A 87 15.94 31.08 -1.65
CA ASN A 87 14.88 31.33 -0.67
C ASN A 87 14.58 30.09 0.19
N ARG A 88 13.64 29.24 -0.26
CA ARG A 88 13.03 28.18 0.56
C ARG A 88 13.01 26.79 -0.08
N SER A 89 13.68 26.60 -1.21
CA SER A 89 13.74 25.28 -1.85
C SER A 89 15.15 24.90 -2.26
N ILE A 90 15.37 23.60 -2.38
CA ILE A 90 16.52 23.01 -3.07
C ILE A 90 15.95 22.32 -4.31
N HIS A 91 16.60 22.54 -5.46
CA HIS A 91 16.33 21.81 -6.69
C HIS A 91 17.48 20.84 -6.95
N VAL A 92 17.17 19.63 -7.38
CA VAL A 92 18.14 18.63 -7.82
C VAL A 92 17.94 18.41 -9.31
N HIS A 93 18.99 18.59 -10.09
CA HIS A 93 19.01 18.27 -11.52
C HIS A 93 19.61 16.88 -11.66
N VAL A 94 18.79 15.90 -12.03
CA VAL A 94 19.21 14.51 -12.24
C VAL A 94 19.65 14.37 -13.70
N PRO A 95 20.80 13.73 -14.01
CA PRO A 95 21.21 13.46 -15.39
C PRO A 95 20.43 12.27 -15.97
N ARG A 96 19.11 12.47 -16.07
CA ARG A 96 18.13 11.59 -16.67
C ARG A 96 17.12 12.42 -17.46
N PHE A 97 16.63 11.85 -18.55
CA PHE A 97 15.49 12.33 -19.31
C PHE A 97 14.38 11.28 -19.27
N VAL A 98 13.12 11.70 -19.28
CA VAL A 98 12.00 10.84 -19.70
C VAL A 98 11.56 11.26 -21.10
N SER A 99 11.20 10.30 -21.96
CA SER A 99 10.72 10.57 -23.32
C SER A 99 9.20 10.55 -23.34
N GLY A 100 8.59 11.59 -23.90
CA GLY A 100 7.16 11.59 -24.09
C GLY A 100 6.32 11.96 -22.87
N GLU A 101 5.00 11.89 -23.05
CA GLU A 101 4.00 12.29 -22.05
C GLU A 101 3.68 11.16 -21.06
N ALA A 102 3.65 9.90 -21.52
CA ALA A 102 3.34 8.75 -20.69
C ALA A 102 4.41 8.53 -19.61
N ASP A 103 5.69 8.59 -19.99
CA ASP A 103 6.80 8.44 -19.05
C ASP A 103 6.94 9.67 -18.12
N ARG A 104 6.46 10.86 -18.53
CA ARG A 104 6.35 12.03 -17.64
C ARG A 104 5.31 11.83 -16.54
N GLU A 105 4.11 11.31 -16.85
CA GLU A 105 3.13 11.01 -15.81
C GLU A 105 3.57 9.82 -14.93
N ARG A 106 4.22 8.78 -15.48
CA ARG A 106 4.83 7.71 -14.67
C ARG A 106 5.86 8.24 -13.67
N LEU A 107 6.77 9.13 -14.09
CA LEU A 107 7.72 9.80 -13.19
C LEU A 107 7.00 10.56 -12.05
N LYS A 108 5.90 11.24 -12.39
CA LYS A 108 5.07 11.99 -11.44
C LYS A 108 4.31 11.08 -10.47
N GLU A 109 3.86 9.91 -10.91
CA GLU A 109 3.23 8.90 -10.05
C GLU A 109 4.25 8.25 -9.12
N LEU A 110 5.43 7.91 -9.63
CA LEU A 110 6.54 7.37 -8.84
C LEU A 110 6.99 8.33 -7.74
N ALA A 111 7.04 9.63 -8.03
CA ALA A 111 7.32 10.67 -7.04
C ALA A 111 6.22 10.81 -5.97
N LYS A 112 4.93 10.64 -6.32
CA LYS A 112 3.83 10.62 -5.34
C LYS A 112 3.96 9.41 -4.41
N LEU A 113 4.21 8.23 -4.98
CA LEU A 113 4.39 6.98 -4.22
C LEU A 113 5.51 7.15 -3.18
N TYR A 114 6.66 7.66 -3.59
CA TYR A 114 7.77 7.96 -2.67
C TYR A 114 7.35 8.93 -1.54
N CYS A 115 6.65 10.03 -1.86
CA CYS A 115 6.16 10.97 -0.85
C CYS A 115 5.20 10.31 0.17
N ASP A 116 4.29 9.46 -0.29
CA ASP A 116 3.34 8.75 0.58
C ASP A 116 4.03 7.72 1.49
N GLU A 117 5.02 6.98 0.97
CA GLU A 117 5.75 5.94 1.70
C GLU A 117 6.79 6.50 2.67
N ALA A 118 7.65 7.41 2.20
CA ALA A 118 8.72 8.02 3.00
C ALA A 118 8.25 9.18 3.89
N ARG A 119 7.00 9.64 3.72
CA ARG A 119 6.50 10.91 4.29
C ARG A 119 7.36 12.11 3.89
N ALA A 120 7.84 12.08 2.65
CA ALA A 120 8.60 13.17 2.03
C ALA A 120 7.66 14.22 1.42
N GLU A 121 8.16 15.45 1.32
CA GLU A 121 7.42 16.59 0.76
C GLU A 121 8.13 17.10 -0.51
N LEU A 122 8.18 16.26 -1.55
CA LEU A 122 8.65 16.69 -2.88
C LEU A 122 7.53 17.46 -3.60
N ASP A 123 7.91 18.51 -4.33
CA ASP A 123 6.98 19.27 -5.16
C ASP A 123 6.66 18.47 -6.43
N ILE A 124 5.53 17.76 -6.41
CA ILE A 124 5.04 16.94 -7.54
C ILE A 124 4.61 17.81 -8.74
N SER A 125 4.31 19.09 -8.54
CA SER A 125 3.85 19.97 -9.63
C SER A 125 4.96 20.33 -10.63
N VAL A 126 6.23 20.13 -10.26
CA VAL A 126 7.37 20.32 -11.18
C VAL A 126 7.28 19.43 -12.41
N TYR A 127 6.60 18.29 -12.31
CA TYR A 127 6.39 17.35 -13.40
C TYR A 127 5.22 17.71 -14.31
N ASP A 128 4.38 18.71 -13.98
CA ASP A 128 3.23 19.10 -14.81
C ASP A 128 3.63 19.59 -16.21
N ARG A 129 2.71 19.47 -17.18
CA ARG A 129 2.94 19.94 -18.55
C ARG A 129 3.37 21.41 -18.58
N LYS A 130 4.39 21.71 -19.37
CA LYS A 130 4.91 23.06 -19.61
C LYS A 130 5.37 23.79 -18.32
N SER A 131 5.75 23.02 -17.29
CA SER A 131 6.39 23.50 -16.05
C SER A 131 7.63 24.36 -16.33
N LEU A 132 7.79 25.43 -15.53
CA LEU A 132 8.83 26.45 -15.69
C LEU A 132 9.89 26.36 -14.60
N PHE A 133 11.11 25.99 -14.99
CA PHE A 133 12.26 25.95 -14.08
C PHE A 133 13.09 27.21 -14.17
N ARG A 134 13.40 27.83 -13.02
CA ARG A 134 14.36 28.95 -12.98
C ARG A 134 15.78 28.42 -13.19
N ILE A 135 16.46 28.97 -14.20
CA ILE A 135 17.86 28.68 -14.51
C ILE A 135 18.80 29.09 -13.36
N PRO A 136 20.00 28.48 -13.25
CA PRO A 136 21.03 28.93 -12.33
C PRO A 136 21.39 30.41 -12.48
N SER A 137 22.00 30.98 -11.45
CA SER A 137 22.48 32.37 -11.37
C SER A 137 21.39 33.46 -11.32
N VAL A 138 20.17 33.19 -11.77
CA VAL A 138 19.07 34.18 -11.72
C VAL A 138 18.58 34.39 -10.29
N GLU A 139 18.45 35.66 -9.91
CA GLU A 139 17.94 36.12 -8.61
C GLU A 139 16.51 35.65 -8.34
N HIS A 140 16.27 35.21 -7.10
CA HIS A 140 14.94 34.92 -6.62
C HIS A 140 14.19 36.22 -6.28
N ALA A 141 13.13 36.53 -7.03
CA ALA A 141 12.42 37.82 -7.02
C ALA A 141 12.01 38.38 -5.63
N LYS A 142 11.77 37.52 -4.62
CA LYS A 142 11.42 37.97 -3.24
C LYS A 142 12.62 38.24 -2.33
N SER A 143 13.81 37.74 -2.65
CA SER A 143 14.99 37.77 -1.77
C SER A 143 16.22 38.42 -2.40
N GLY A 144 16.26 38.57 -3.72
CA GLY A 144 17.45 39.08 -4.45
C GLY A 144 18.63 38.10 -4.46
N ILE A 145 18.50 36.93 -3.85
CA ILE A 145 19.59 35.94 -3.78
C ILE A 145 19.58 35.10 -5.07
N PRO A 146 20.72 34.94 -5.77
CA PRO A 146 20.82 34.09 -6.97
C PRO A 146 20.57 32.61 -6.66
N LYS A 147 20.03 31.86 -7.64
CA LYS A 147 20.04 30.39 -7.60
C LYS A 147 21.49 29.90 -7.73
N VAL A 148 22.03 29.31 -6.67
CA VAL A 148 23.44 28.88 -6.60
C VAL A 148 23.57 27.39 -6.42
N GLU A 149 24.63 26.82 -6.98
CA GLU A 149 25.01 25.43 -6.77
C GLU A 149 25.44 25.19 -5.31
N ILE A 150 25.14 24.00 -4.77
CA ILE A 150 25.47 23.56 -3.41
C ILE A 150 25.98 22.11 -3.43
N GLU A 151 26.87 21.74 -2.52
CA GLU A 151 27.21 20.32 -2.32
C GLU A 151 26.24 19.67 -1.31
N PRO A 152 25.92 18.36 -1.42
CA PRO A 152 25.02 17.65 -0.50
C PRO A 152 25.44 17.66 0.98
N THR A 153 26.68 18.04 1.29
CA THR A 153 27.23 18.07 2.67
C THR A 153 27.16 19.45 3.32
N TRP A 154 26.53 20.44 2.67
CA TRP A 154 26.50 21.81 3.18
C TRP A 154 25.35 22.03 4.15
N ASP A 155 25.70 22.38 5.39
CA ASP A 155 24.73 22.90 6.34
C ASP A 155 24.09 24.23 5.87
N ARG A 156 22.96 24.57 6.51
CA ARG A 156 22.18 25.78 6.24
C ARG A 156 23.04 27.06 6.27
N THR A 157 23.97 27.17 7.21
CA THR A 157 24.87 28.34 7.35
C THR A 157 25.84 28.44 6.18
N ARG A 158 26.42 27.32 5.75
CA ARG A 158 27.32 27.26 4.58
C ARG A 158 26.57 27.62 3.29
N ILE A 159 25.36 27.09 3.08
CA ILE A 159 24.48 27.42 1.95
C ILE A 159 24.21 28.93 1.92
N PHE A 160 23.66 29.51 2.99
CA PHE A 160 23.32 30.94 3.02
C PHE A 160 24.54 31.84 2.85
N ARG A 161 25.68 31.51 3.47
CA ARG A 161 26.94 32.28 3.31
C ARG A 161 27.43 32.26 1.86
N LYS A 162 27.32 31.12 1.17
CA LYS A 162 27.71 31.00 -0.24
C LYS A 162 26.73 31.77 -1.15
N ALA A 163 25.42 31.61 -0.95
CA ALA A 163 24.40 32.25 -1.76
C ALA A 163 24.44 33.80 -1.68
N ASN A 164 24.62 34.37 -0.49
CA ASN A 164 24.71 35.84 -0.30
C ASN A 164 26.04 36.44 -0.77
N GLY A 165 27.07 35.64 -1.03
CA GLY A 165 28.40 36.09 -1.46
C GLY A 165 28.77 35.69 -2.88
N ALA A 166 27.83 35.11 -3.65
CA ALA A 166 28.08 34.63 -4.99
C ALA A 166 27.76 35.70 -6.05
N ASN A 167 28.67 35.87 -7.00
CA ASN A 167 28.41 36.49 -8.30
C ASN A 167 28.53 35.41 -9.39
N PRO A 168 27.56 34.50 -9.51
CA PRO A 168 27.63 33.41 -10.47
C PRO A 168 27.38 33.93 -11.89
N SER A 169 28.08 33.40 -12.89
CA SER A 169 27.84 33.74 -14.29
C SER A 169 26.50 33.18 -14.75
N THR A 170 25.63 34.00 -15.33
CA THR A 170 24.37 33.51 -15.91
C THR A 170 24.64 32.71 -17.18
N PRO A 171 24.13 31.46 -17.29
CA PRO A 171 24.19 30.68 -18.53
C PRO A 171 23.53 31.45 -19.68
N ALA A 172 24.14 31.42 -20.88
CA ALA A 172 23.60 32.15 -22.03
C ALA A 172 22.34 31.49 -22.60
N THR A 173 22.25 30.16 -22.50
CA THR A 173 21.15 29.33 -23.00
C THR A 173 20.82 28.20 -22.01
N TYR A 174 19.64 27.59 -22.17
CA TYR A 174 19.30 26.38 -21.43
C TYR A 174 20.16 25.16 -21.86
N ALA A 175 20.72 25.17 -23.08
CA ALA A 175 21.65 24.13 -23.52
C ALA A 175 22.95 24.15 -22.69
N ASP A 176 23.39 25.32 -22.22
CA ASP A 176 24.57 25.43 -21.33
C ASP A 176 24.26 24.82 -19.94
N VAL A 177 23.04 25.00 -19.42
CA VAL A 177 22.57 24.38 -18.16
C VAL A 177 22.51 22.87 -18.29
N LEU A 178 22.03 22.35 -19.42
CA LEU A 178 22.00 20.92 -19.68
C LEU A 178 23.41 20.36 -19.89
N TRP A 179 24.32 21.10 -20.54
CA TRP A 179 25.71 20.67 -20.71
C TRP A 179 26.43 20.51 -19.36
N ASP A 180 26.19 21.42 -18.41
CA ASP A 180 26.76 21.35 -17.06
C ASP A 180 26.33 20.07 -16.31
N VAL A 181 25.06 19.66 -16.45
CA VAL A 181 24.51 18.45 -15.81
C VAL A 181 24.88 17.17 -16.57
N PHE A 182 24.78 17.16 -17.90
CA PHE A 182 24.83 15.95 -18.73
C PHE A 182 26.16 15.75 -19.49
N GLY A 183 27.00 16.79 -19.64
CA GLY A 183 28.29 16.73 -20.34
C GLY A 183 29.42 16.03 -19.58
N GLN A 184 29.09 15.22 -18.58
CA GLN A 184 30.06 14.45 -17.78
C GLN A 184 30.56 13.26 -18.60
N GLU A 185 31.87 12.97 -18.59
CA GLU A 185 32.49 11.89 -19.40
C GLU A 185 31.79 10.53 -19.27
N ARG A 186 31.27 10.20 -18.07
CA ARG A 186 30.55 8.95 -17.79
C ARG A 186 29.18 8.83 -18.48
N LEU A 187 28.59 9.95 -18.93
CA LEU A 187 27.27 10.05 -19.56
C LEU A 187 27.34 10.19 -21.09
N THR A 188 28.55 10.22 -21.66
CA THR A 188 28.78 10.49 -23.09
C THR A 188 29.45 9.31 -23.81
N VAL A 189 29.26 9.24 -25.13
CA VAL A 189 29.83 8.23 -26.02
C VAL A 189 30.95 8.84 -26.88
N GLY A 190 32.12 8.20 -26.86
CA GLY A 190 33.23 8.55 -27.75
C GLY A 190 34.29 9.49 -27.13
N THR A 191 35.31 9.83 -27.92
CA THR A 191 36.42 10.67 -27.47
C THR A 191 36.09 12.16 -27.62
N ILE A 192 36.07 12.89 -26.52
CA ILE A 192 35.68 14.30 -26.48
C ILE A 192 36.69 15.17 -27.26
N GLY A 193 36.28 15.63 -28.44
CA GLY A 193 37.00 16.64 -29.22
C GLY A 193 36.58 18.08 -28.86
N PRO A 194 37.42 19.10 -29.14
CA PRO A 194 37.10 20.50 -28.80
C PRO A 194 35.88 21.06 -29.53
N GLU A 195 35.47 20.50 -30.67
CA GLU A 195 34.21 20.86 -31.34
C GLU A 195 32.99 20.16 -30.71
N MET A 196 33.16 18.98 -30.11
CA MET A 196 32.09 18.28 -29.41
C MET A 196 31.78 18.89 -28.04
N ASN A 197 32.76 19.57 -27.40
CA ASN A 197 32.61 20.34 -26.15
C ASN A 197 31.74 21.61 -26.24
N ARG A 198 30.83 21.71 -27.21
CA ARG A 198 29.89 22.83 -27.32
C ARG A 198 28.53 22.37 -26.82
N SER A 199 27.88 23.17 -25.97
CA SER A 199 26.53 22.90 -25.42
C SER A 199 25.49 22.57 -26.50
N GLN A 200 25.63 23.15 -27.69
CA GLN A 200 24.80 22.91 -28.87
C GLN A 200 24.89 21.47 -29.42
N ASN A 201 25.99 20.75 -29.15
CA ASN A 201 26.27 19.40 -29.63
C ASN A 201 25.92 18.30 -28.60
N LEU A 202 25.31 18.65 -27.45
CA LEU A 202 25.00 17.72 -26.35
C LEU A 202 24.35 16.41 -26.84
N PHE A 203 23.27 16.50 -27.61
CA PHE A 203 22.54 15.31 -28.12
C PHE A 203 23.30 14.46 -29.15
N GLN A 204 24.46 14.90 -29.63
CA GLN A 204 25.35 14.10 -30.49
C GLN A 204 26.31 13.22 -29.68
N VAL A 205 26.55 13.58 -28.41
CA VAL A 205 27.50 12.89 -27.53
C VAL A 205 26.85 12.15 -26.37
N LEU A 206 25.58 12.39 -26.06
CA LEU A 206 24.89 11.68 -24.97
C LEU A 206 24.77 10.18 -25.24
N ASP A 207 24.97 9.40 -24.19
CA ASP A 207 24.72 7.96 -24.15
C ASP A 207 23.25 7.71 -23.76
N PRO A 208 22.38 7.23 -24.67
CA PRO A 208 20.96 7.03 -24.37
C PRO A 208 20.75 6.02 -23.23
N GLU A 209 21.52 4.93 -23.21
CA GLU A 209 21.40 3.87 -22.18
C GLU A 209 21.72 4.39 -20.77
N LYS A 210 22.49 5.48 -20.67
CA LYS A 210 22.87 6.11 -19.39
C LYS A 210 22.12 7.39 -19.06
N THR A 211 21.34 7.94 -20.00
CA THR A 211 20.73 9.28 -19.85
C THR A 211 19.22 9.30 -20.11
N LEU A 212 18.65 8.27 -20.74
CA LEU A 212 17.23 8.03 -20.76
C LEU A 212 16.85 7.19 -19.52
N LEU A 213 15.80 7.62 -18.81
CA LEU A 213 15.12 6.81 -17.81
C LEU A 213 14.03 6.03 -18.55
N GLU A 214 14.29 4.77 -18.83
CA GLU A 214 13.29 3.86 -19.36
C GLU A 214 12.50 3.31 -18.18
N PHE A 215 11.24 3.72 -18.05
CA PHE A 215 10.30 2.89 -17.29
C PHE A 215 10.12 1.61 -18.08
N THR A 216 10.30 0.47 -17.43
CA THR A 216 9.85 -0.82 -17.97
C THR A 216 8.42 -0.62 -18.43
N ARG A 217 8.21 -0.60 -19.74
CA ARG A 217 6.85 -0.60 -20.27
C ARG A 217 6.27 -1.91 -19.75
N ASP A 218 5.24 -1.81 -18.92
CA ASP A 218 4.36 -2.94 -18.61
C ASP A 218 4.16 -3.68 -19.92
N GLU A 219 4.56 -4.96 -19.98
CA GLU A 219 4.56 -5.69 -21.26
C GLU A 219 3.18 -5.52 -21.89
N PRO A 220 3.08 -5.13 -23.17
CA PRO A 220 1.82 -4.72 -23.78
C PRO A 220 0.81 -5.83 -23.59
N GLU A 221 -0.18 -5.59 -22.70
CA GLU A 221 -0.87 -6.63 -21.91
C GLU A 221 -0.98 -7.98 -22.64
N ASN A 222 0.05 -8.81 -22.51
CA ASN A 222 0.02 -10.20 -22.93
C ASN A 222 -0.84 -10.90 -21.91
N GLU A 223 -2.17 -10.75 -22.06
CA GLU A 223 -3.26 -11.17 -21.17
C GLU A 223 -2.71 -11.94 -19.97
N ILE A 224 -2.30 -11.19 -18.92
CA ILE A 224 -1.95 -11.82 -17.65
C ILE A 224 -3.25 -12.45 -17.21
N GLU A 225 -3.35 -13.77 -17.41
CA GLU A 225 -4.59 -14.52 -17.33
C GLU A 225 -5.20 -14.21 -15.97
N THR A 226 -6.24 -13.38 -15.97
CA THR A 226 -6.77 -12.80 -14.74
C THR A 226 -7.12 -13.97 -13.84
N PRO A 227 -6.55 -14.08 -12.63
CA PRO A 227 -6.74 -15.27 -11.82
C PRO A 227 -8.21 -15.62 -11.73
N LEU A 228 -8.57 -16.90 -11.86
CA LEU A 228 -9.96 -17.37 -11.96
C LEU A 228 -10.88 -16.76 -10.87
N ILE A 229 -10.32 -16.47 -9.69
CA ILE A 229 -11.00 -15.85 -8.55
C ILE A 229 -11.32 -14.35 -8.72
N GLU A 230 -10.59 -13.66 -9.59
CA GLU A 230 -10.75 -12.23 -9.96
C GLU A 230 -11.59 -12.04 -11.23
N GLN A 231 -11.76 -13.08 -12.05
CA GLN A 231 -12.59 -13.01 -13.26
C GLN A 231 -14.06 -12.70 -12.96
N VAL A 232 -14.58 -11.63 -13.57
CA VAL A 232 -16.01 -11.24 -13.46
C VAL A 232 -16.91 -12.14 -14.31
N ALA A 233 -16.39 -12.64 -15.44
CA ALA A 233 -17.08 -13.59 -16.31
C ALA A 233 -17.24 -14.95 -15.61
N TYR A 234 -18.30 -15.68 -15.97
CA TYR A 234 -18.49 -17.05 -15.50
C TYR A 234 -17.63 -18.02 -16.33
N PRO A 235 -16.92 -19.00 -15.74
CA PRO A 235 -15.99 -19.85 -16.48
C PRO A 235 -16.68 -20.71 -17.54
N GLU A 236 -15.99 -20.97 -18.66
CA GLU A 236 -16.49 -21.89 -19.69
C GLU A 236 -16.28 -23.36 -19.28
N ASP A 237 -15.21 -23.70 -18.55
CA ASP A 237 -14.98 -25.06 -18.03
C ASP A 237 -15.79 -25.31 -16.73
N PRO A 238 -16.71 -26.29 -16.70
CA PRO A 238 -17.42 -26.70 -15.49
C PRO A 238 -16.53 -27.14 -14.33
N ALA A 239 -15.27 -27.54 -14.57
CA ALA A 239 -14.30 -27.93 -13.55
C ALA A 239 -13.78 -26.74 -12.73
N GLU A 240 -13.80 -25.53 -13.30
CA GLU A 240 -13.34 -24.27 -12.69
C GLU A 240 -14.44 -23.56 -11.89
N VAL A 241 -15.70 -23.80 -12.25
CA VAL A 241 -16.89 -23.26 -11.57
C VAL A 241 -16.85 -23.39 -10.04
N PRO A 242 -16.42 -24.52 -9.42
CA PRO A 242 -16.29 -24.64 -7.98
C PRO A 242 -15.33 -23.60 -7.36
N GLU A 243 -14.19 -23.34 -8.00
CA GLU A 243 -13.19 -22.39 -7.52
C GLU A 243 -13.69 -20.96 -7.68
N TRP A 244 -14.08 -20.60 -8.91
CA TRP A 244 -14.70 -19.31 -9.22
C TRP A 244 -15.86 -18.98 -8.27
N SER A 245 -16.76 -19.93 -8.03
CA SER A 245 -17.97 -19.69 -7.22
C SER A 245 -17.68 -19.34 -5.77
N MET A 246 -16.58 -19.83 -5.18
CA MET A 246 -16.21 -19.51 -3.79
C MET A 246 -15.91 -18.02 -3.57
N TYR A 247 -15.50 -17.32 -4.62
CA TYR A 247 -15.17 -15.90 -4.59
C TYR A 247 -16.27 -15.06 -5.27
N ASN A 248 -16.79 -15.56 -6.40
CA ASN A 248 -17.61 -14.77 -7.31
C ASN A 248 -19.12 -14.92 -7.16
N ALA A 249 -19.63 -16.06 -6.65
CA ALA A 249 -21.06 -16.27 -6.46
C ALA A 249 -21.70 -15.30 -5.45
N HIS A 250 -23.04 -15.30 -5.38
CA HIS A 250 -23.75 -14.56 -4.34
C HIS A 250 -23.42 -15.15 -2.95
N GLU A 251 -22.91 -14.31 -2.06
CA GLU A 251 -22.46 -14.65 -0.73
C GLU A 251 -23.58 -15.21 0.15
N PHE A 252 -23.28 -16.01 1.18
CA PHE A 252 -24.19 -16.29 2.28
C PHE A 252 -23.79 -15.44 3.50
N SER A 253 -24.73 -14.67 4.06
CA SER A 253 -24.50 -13.88 5.27
C SER A 253 -25.40 -14.36 6.43
N PRO A 254 -24.83 -14.83 7.57
CA PRO A 254 -25.60 -15.29 8.72
C PRO A 254 -26.52 -14.23 9.37
N TYR A 255 -26.39 -12.96 9.01
CA TYR A 255 -27.15 -11.84 9.59
C TYR A 255 -28.19 -11.25 8.62
N ALA A 256 -28.23 -11.73 7.37
CA ALA A 256 -29.15 -11.22 6.36
C ALA A 256 -30.61 -11.37 6.81
N HIS A 257 -31.39 -10.31 6.63
CA HIS A 257 -32.82 -10.24 6.98
C HIS A 257 -33.16 -10.63 8.43
N ALA A 258 -32.24 -10.43 9.38
CA ALA A 258 -32.45 -10.73 10.80
C ALA A 258 -33.38 -9.70 11.49
N SER A 259 -34.69 -9.96 11.47
CA SER A 259 -35.71 -9.20 12.20
C SER A 259 -36.30 -10.00 13.36
N GLY A 260 -36.16 -9.50 14.60
CA GLY A 260 -36.61 -10.21 15.79
C GLY A 260 -35.71 -11.38 16.18
N ASN A 261 -36.30 -12.55 16.38
CA ASN A 261 -35.68 -13.74 16.98
C ASN A 261 -35.30 -14.93 16.05
N PRO A 262 -35.57 -14.96 14.72
CA PRO A 262 -35.14 -16.10 13.92
C PRO A 262 -33.62 -16.05 13.70
N ARG A 263 -32.93 -17.13 14.10
CA ARG A 263 -31.51 -17.34 13.84
C ARG A 263 -31.28 -17.86 12.43
N SER A 264 -30.11 -17.63 11.85
CA SER A 264 -29.64 -18.41 10.71
C SER A 264 -28.84 -19.62 11.20
N VAL A 265 -28.70 -20.64 10.36
CA VAL A 265 -27.78 -21.76 10.59
C VAL A 265 -27.09 -22.10 9.27
N ALA A 266 -25.77 -22.31 9.29
CA ALA A 266 -24.99 -22.77 8.16
C ALA A 266 -23.97 -23.82 8.59
N ALA A 267 -23.90 -24.94 7.87
CA ALA A 267 -22.84 -25.94 7.96
C ALA A 267 -21.97 -25.86 6.70
N LEU A 268 -20.68 -25.62 6.88
CA LEU A 268 -19.75 -25.35 5.79
C LEU A 268 -18.34 -25.86 6.07
N ARG A 269 -17.54 -25.97 5.01
CA ARG A 269 -16.10 -26.22 5.04
C ARG A 269 -15.37 -25.00 4.49
N VAL A 270 -14.38 -24.51 5.24
CA VAL A 270 -13.47 -23.44 4.82
C VAL A 270 -12.59 -23.93 3.68
N LYS A 271 -12.34 -23.09 2.68
CA LYS A 271 -11.63 -23.47 1.44
C LYS A 271 -10.45 -22.58 1.05
N GLY A 272 -10.16 -21.52 1.81
CA GLY A 272 -9.11 -20.54 1.48
C GLY A 272 -9.08 -19.40 2.49
N GLY A 273 -8.16 -18.46 2.28
CA GLY A 273 -8.01 -17.27 3.12
C GLY A 273 -9.15 -16.26 2.95
N VAL A 274 -9.30 -15.34 3.91
CA VAL A 274 -10.28 -14.25 3.78
C VAL A 274 -9.96 -13.31 2.64
N PHE A 275 -11.02 -12.76 2.04
CA PHE A 275 -10.94 -11.70 1.05
C PHE A 275 -12.02 -10.64 1.31
N ALA A 276 -11.96 -9.55 0.56
CA ALA A 276 -12.99 -8.51 0.52
C ALA A 276 -13.25 -8.13 -0.93
N ARG A 277 -14.48 -7.70 -1.25
CA ARG A 277 -14.86 -7.17 -2.57
C ARG A 277 -15.21 -5.70 -2.40
N GLU A 278 -14.37 -4.80 -2.92
CA GLU A 278 -14.47 -3.34 -2.77
C GLU A 278 -15.89 -2.81 -3.04
N ASN A 279 -16.48 -3.25 -4.15
CA ASN A 279 -17.82 -2.87 -4.60
C ASN A 279 -18.99 -3.61 -3.89
N LYS A 280 -18.74 -4.53 -2.93
CA LYS A 280 -19.79 -5.23 -2.17
C LYS A 280 -19.76 -4.85 -0.68
N ARG A 281 -20.84 -4.20 -0.23
CA ARG A 281 -21.13 -3.94 1.20
C ARG A 281 -19.95 -3.31 1.97
N CYS A 282 -19.27 -2.36 1.33
CA CYS A 282 -18.12 -1.61 1.87
C CYS A 282 -16.94 -2.52 2.26
N GLY A 283 -16.51 -3.42 1.37
CA GLY A 283 -15.36 -4.31 1.63
C GLY A 283 -15.61 -5.32 2.75
N ALA A 284 -16.84 -5.83 2.87
CA ALA A 284 -17.18 -6.79 3.92
C ALA A 284 -16.33 -8.07 3.82
N THR A 285 -15.81 -8.56 4.95
CA THR A 285 -14.96 -9.76 5.00
C THR A 285 -15.72 -11.00 4.57
N MET A 286 -15.16 -11.73 3.62
CA MET A 286 -15.68 -12.98 3.08
C MET A 286 -14.67 -14.11 3.26
N VAL A 287 -15.17 -15.32 3.52
CA VAL A 287 -14.40 -16.57 3.56
C VAL A 287 -14.86 -17.45 2.40
N PRO A 288 -13.97 -17.93 1.51
CA PRO A 288 -14.33 -18.88 0.47
C PRO A 288 -14.71 -20.22 1.11
N ALA A 289 -15.89 -20.76 0.79
CA ALA A 289 -16.45 -21.90 1.48
C ALA A 289 -17.23 -22.87 0.56
N TYR A 290 -17.31 -24.11 1.02
CA TYR A 290 -18.27 -25.11 0.52
C TYR A 290 -19.37 -25.30 1.56
N PHE A 291 -20.62 -25.05 1.20
CA PHE A 291 -21.79 -25.21 2.08
C PHE A 291 -22.40 -26.59 1.90
N TYR A 292 -22.47 -27.38 2.98
CA TYR A 292 -23.29 -28.59 3.04
C TYR A 292 -24.78 -28.21 3.10
N GLY A 293 -25.11 -27.21 3.92
CA GLY A 293 -26.44 -26.63 3.99
C GLY A 293 -26.44 -25.31 4.76
N ALA A 294 -27.24 -24.35 4.33
CA ALA A 294 -27.44 -23.10 5.05
C ALA A 294 -28.86 -22.56 4.86
N VAL A 295 -29.42 -21.96 5.93
CA VAL A 295 -30.73 -21.31 5.94
C VAL A 295 -30.63 -19.99 6.73
N GLY A 296 -30.90 -18.89 6.05
CA GLY A 296 -30.90 -17.53 6.60
C GLY A 296 -32.07 -17.26 7.55
N CYS A 297 -32.04 -16.11 8.22
CA CYS A 297 -33.01 -15.76 9.26
C CYS A 297 -34.46 -15.76 8.76
N ASN A 298 -34.71 -15.32 7.53
CA ASN A 298 -36.04 -15.28 6.91
C ASN A 298 -36.46 -16.60 6.23
N GLY A 299 -35.65 -17.67 6.28
CA GLY A 299 -35.91 -18.95 5.62
C GLY A 299 -35.71 -18.96 4.10
N GLY A 300 -36.03 -17.87 3.39
CA GLY A 300 -35.93 -17.77 1.93
C GLY A 300 -34.52 -17.61 1.36
N PHE A 301 -33.48 -17.65 2.19
CA PHE A 301 -32.10 -17.45 1.78
C PHE A 301 -31.27 -18.68 2.11
N THR A 302 -31.01 -19.53 1.12
CA THR A 302 -30.46 -20.88 1.34
C THR A 302 -29.19 -21.16 0.52
N LYS A 303 -28.42 -22.14 0.98
CA LYS A 303 -27.34 -22.82 0.24
C LYS A 303 -27.45 -24.31 0.49
N GLN A 304 -27.13 -25.13 -0.50
CA GLN A 304 -27.07 -26.59 -0.39
C GLN A 304 -26.00 -27.11 -1.34
N ASP A 305 -25.11 -27.96 -0.83
CA ASP A 305 -24.08 -28.69 -1.59
C ASP A 305 -23.28 -27.83 -2.60
N VAL A 306 -23.00 -26.56 -2.25
CA VAL A 306 -22.55 -25.52 -3.20
C VAL A 306 -21.37 -24.71 -2.69
N HIS A 307 -20.49 -24.32 -3.61
CA HIS A 307 -19.38 -23.40 -3.36
C HIS A 307 -19.86 -21.94 -3.41
N ALA A 308 -19.57 -21.14 -2.37
CA ALA A 308 -19.95 -19.73 -2.30
C ALA A 308 -19.11 -18.97 -1.24
N PRO A 309 -19.05 -17.63 -1.27
CA PRO A 309 -18.49 -16.86 -0.17
C PRO A 309 -19.39 -16.92 1.07
N LEU A 310 -18.80 -17.10 2.25
CA LEU A 310 -19.42 -16.79 3.53
C LEU A 310 -19.08 -15.34 3.91
N GLN A 311 -20.07 -14.45 4.03
CA GLN A 311 -19.84 -13.09 4.52
C GLN A 311 -19.97 -13.03 6.05
N LEU A 312 -18.88 -12.66 6.71
CA LEU A 312 -18.80 -12.44 8.15
C LEU A 312 -19.07 -10.97 8.53
N SER A 313 -19.37 -10.74 9.80
CA SER A 313 -19.29 -9.41 10.42
C SER A 313 -17.86 -9.10 10.88
N LYS A 314 -17.50 -7.82 11.08
CA LYS A 314 -16.22 -7.41 11.71
C LYS A 314 -16.00 -8.11 13.07
N LYS A 315 -17.07 -8.47 13.79
CA LYS A 315 -17.01 -9.18 15.08
C LYS A 315 -16.75 -10.68 14.94
N ASP A 316 -17.39 -11.34 13.98
CA ASP A 316 -17.23 -12.78 13.78
C ASP A 316 -15.91 -13.12 13.11
N TYR A 317 -15.43 -12.26 12.21
CA TYR A 317 -14.08 -12.38 11.66
C TYR A 317 -13.01 -12.26 12.74
N ARG A 318 -13.08 -11.23 13.61
CA ARG A 318 -12.06 -10.99 14.66
C ARG A 318 -11.98 -12.08 15.75
N LYS A 319 -12.99 -12.96 15.88
CA LYS A 319 -13.06 -13.95 16.97
C LYS A 319 -12.91 -15.40 16.50
N TRP A 320 -13.02 -15.65 15.19
CA TRP A 320 -12.92 -16.99 14.62
C TRP A 320 -11.53 -17.14 14.02
N ASP A 321 -10.70 -17.90 14.72
CA ASP A 321 -9.45 -18.43 14.21
C ASP A 321 -9.82 -19.61 13.30
N TYR A 322 -9.78 -19.40 11.98
CA TYR A 322 -10.31 -20.34 10.99
C TYR A 322 -9.17 -21.09 10.29
N GLU A 323 -9.31 -22.40 10.14
CA GLU A 323 -8.31 -23.22 9.44
C GLU A 323 -8.79 -23.60 8.02
N HIS A 324 -7.85 -23.71 7.07
CA HIS A 324 -8.18 -24.26 5.75
C HIS A 324 -8.66 -25.72 5.88
N GLY A 325 -9.84 -26.03 5.33
CA GLY A 325 -10.43 -27.36 5.44
C GLY A 325 -11.16 -27.65 6.76
N GLU A 326 -11.18 -26.70 7.70
CA GLU A 326 -12.05 -26.74 8.89
C GLU A 326 -13.51 -26.92 8.44
N LYS A 327 -14.29 -27.72 9.16
CA LYS A 327 -15.75 -27.75 9.01
C LYS A 327 -16.34 -27.05 10.22
N VAL A 328 -17.20 -26.07 9.97
CA VAL A 328 -17.84 -25.30 11.02
C VAL A 328 -19.34 -25.25 10.86
N VAL A 329 -20.02 -25.12 11.99
CA VAL A 329 -21.43 -24.73 12.06
C VAL A 329 -21.55 -23.35 12.66
N ILE A 330 -22.23 -22.46 11.93
CA ILE A 330 -22.42 -21.05 12.29
C ILE A 330 -23.91 -20.79 12.54
N ILE A 331 -24.24 -20.37 13.76
CA ILE A 331 -25.58 -19.93 14.15
C ILE A 331 -25.60 -18.40 14.26
N GLY A 332 -26.12 -17.71 13.24
CA GLY A 332 -26.15 -16.26 13.16
C GLY A 332 -27.47 -15.60 13.58
N GLY A 333 -27.50 -14.28 13.58
CA GLY A 333 -28.69 -13.49 13.92
C GLY A 333 -28.41 -11.99 14.05
N LYS A 334 -29.40 -11.23 14.55
CA LYS A 334 -29.40 -9.75 14.59
C LYS A 334 -28.22 -9.13 15.39
N SER A 335 -27.60 -9.85 16.31
CA SER A 335 -26.45 -9.39 17.11
C SER A 335 -25.22 -9.02 16.28
N GLY A 336 -25.11 -9.55 15.06
CA GLY A 336 -23.87 -9.54 14.29
C GLY A 336 -22.75 -10.34 14.96
N SER A 337 -23.08 -11.21 15.93
CA SER A 337 -22.15 -12.09 16.63
C SER A 337 -22.76 -13.49 16.70
N SER A 338 -22.24 -14.41 15.86
CA SER A 338 -22.75 -15.78 15.74
C SER A 338 -22.22 -16.71 16.84
N ARG A 339 -22.79 -17.91 16.97
CA ARG A 339 -22.08 -19.04 17.60
C ARG A 339 -21.39 -19.82 16.47
N ILE A 340 -20.11 -20.14 16.64
CA ILE A 340 -19.29 -20.83 15.64
C ILE A 340 -18.69 -22.04 16.35
N PHE A 341 -18.88 -23.22 15.78
CA PHE A 341 -18.34 -24.47 16.32
C PHE A 341 -17.56 -25.20 15.23
N SER A 342 -16.32 -25.59 15.51
CA SER A 342 -15.61 -26.61 14.75
C SER A 342 -16.32 -27.95 14.97
N VAL A 343 -16.59 -28.68 13.88
CA VAL A 343 -17.32 -29.96 13.91
C VAL A 343 -16.62 -31.02 13.06
N SER A 344 -16.92 -32.29 13.28
CA SER A 344 -16.43 -33.36 12.40
C SER A 344 -17.06 -33.27 11.00
N SER A 345 -16.42 -33.90 10.01
CA SER A 345 -16.96 -33.99 8.65
C SER A 345 -18.36 -34.62 8.62
N TRP A 346 -18.63 -35.60 9.49
CA TRP A 346 -19.92 -36.28 9.59
C TRP A 346 -21.00 -35.34 10.13
N GLU A 347 -20.73 -34.63 11.22
CA GLU A 347 -21.67 -33.66 11.79
C GLU A 347 -21.98 -32.51 10.82
N ALA A 348 -20.98 -32.03 10.06
CA ALA A 348 -21.20 -30.99 9.05
C ALA A 348 -22.17 -31.45 7.94
N THR A 349 -22.04 -32.70 7.48
CA THR A 349 -22.94 -33.31 6.49
C THR A 349 -24.34 -33.55 7.06
N GLU A 350 -24.45 -34.11 8.27
CA GLU A 350 -25.73 -34.35 8.94
C GLU A 350 -26.50 -33.05 9.20
N VAL A 351 -25.83 -32.00 9.70
CA VAL A 351 -26.42 -30.67 9.89
C VAL A 351 -26.81 -30.06 8.55
N GLY A 352 -26.01 -30.25 7.49
CA GLY A 352 -26.36 -29.86 6.13
C GLY A 352 -27.67 -30.47 5.65
N HIS A 353 -27.80 -31.79 5.70
CA HIS A 353 -29.04 -32.50 5.33
C HIS A 353 -30.24 -32.18 6.24
N ALA A 354 -30.00 -31.96 7.54
CA ALA A 354 -31.03 -31.51 8.47
C ALA A 354 -31.58 -30.11 8.14
N LEU A 355 -30.78 -29.25 7.47
CA LEU A 355 -31.21 -27.93 7.04
C LEU A 355 -31.97 -27.91 5.71
N THR A 356 -31.66 -28.83 4.79
CA THR A 356 -32.06 -28.73 3.37
C THR A 356 -33.06 -29.78 2.89
N SER A 357 -33.31 -30.84 3.66
CA SER A 357 -34.31 -31.87 3.31
C SER A 357 -35.75 -31.35 3.35
N ASP A 358 -36.67 -31.99 2.60
CA ASP A 358 -38.08 -31.60 2.47
C ASP A 358 -38.87 -31.51 3.80
N LYS A 359 -38.37 -32.17 4.85
CA LYS A 359 -38.92 -32.15 6.22
C LYS A 359 -37.94 -31.54 7.24
N GLY A 360 -36.81 -31.04 6.74
CA GLY A 360 -35.76 -30.41 7.51
C GLY A 360 -36.05 -28.94 7.80
N GLY A 361 -35.05 -28.27 8.38
CA GLY A 361 -35.09 -26.87 8.71
C GLY A 361 -34.15 -26.53 9.86
N ARG A 362 -34.14 -25.25 10.22
CA ARG A 362 -33.27 -24.71 11.28
C ARG A 362 -33.50 -25.40 12.63
N ASP A 363 -34.75 -25.67 12.99
CA ASP A 363 -35.07 -26.31 14.28
C ASP A 363 -34.56 -27.75 14.34
N THR A 364 -34.66 -28.51 13.24
CA THR A 364 -34.11 -29.88 13.13
C THR A 364 -32.59 -29.88 13.31
N ALA A 365 -31.90 -28.95 12.65
CA ALA A 365 -30.45 -28.78 12.78
C ALA A 365 -30.01 -28.33 14.18
N LEU A 366 -30.75 -27.41 14.82
CA LEU A 366 -30.48 -26.95 16.18
C LEU A 366 -30.71 -28.04 17.23
N ASN A 367 -31.75 -28.87 17.05
CA ASN A 367 -31.99 -30.03 17.91
C ASN A 367 -30.83 -31.04 17.82
N TYR A 368 -30.40 -31.40 16.61
CA TYR A 368 -29.25 -32.27 16.39
C TYR A 368 -27.98 -31.75 17.10
N LEU A 369 -27.66 -30.47 16.94
CA LEU A 369 -26.50 -29.85 17.59
C LEU A 369 -26.61 -29.88 19.12
N SER A 370 -27.81 -29.65 19.67
CA SER A 370 -28.03 -29.73 21.11
C SER A 370 -27.92 -31.17 21.64
N GLU A 371 -28.35 -32.18 20.87
CA GLU A 371 -28.18 -33.60 21.20
C GLU A 371 -26.70 -34.04 21.16
N LYS A 372 -25.88 -33.41 20.31
CA LYS A 372 -24.42 -33.58 20.30
C LYS A 372 -23.70 -32.78 21.40
N GLY A 373 -24.41 -31.96 22.18
CA GLY A 373 -23.87 -31.22 23.31
C GLY A 373 -23.31 -29.83 22.99
N TYR A 374 -23.50 -29.31 21.77
CA TYR A 374 -23.12 -27.93 21.44
C TYR A 374 -24.11 -26.94 22.09
N ASP A 375 -23.60 -25.86 22.70
CA ASP A 375 -24.45 -24.78 23.22
C ASP A 375 -25.04 -23.96 22.05
N VAL A 376 -26.17 -24.42 21.51
CA VAL A 376 -26.94 -23.70 20.50
C VAL A 376 -27.54 -22.38 21.01
N GLY A 377 -27.47 -22.13 22.33
CA GLY A 377 -27.98 -20.96 23.02
C GLY A 377 -29.49 -21.00 23.23
N ALA A 378 -29.97 -20.50 24.37
CA ALA A 378 -31.40 -20.45 24.68
C ALA A 378 -32.21 -19.84 23.53
N SER A 379 -33.01 -20.67 22.85
CA SER A 379 -34.02 -20.22 21.90
C SER A 379 -34.95 -19.27 22.63
N GLY A 380 -35.23 -18.09 22.06
CA GLY A 380 -36.27 -17.23 22.60
C GLY A 380 -37.62 -17.93 22.44
N SER A 381 -38.05 -18.64 23.48
CA SER A 381 -39.26 -19.45 23.50
C SER A 381 -40.45 -18.60 23.10
N THR A 382 -41.14 -19.00 22.02
CA THR A 382 -42.60 -18.80 21.98
C THR A 382 -43.17 -19.42 23.25
N VAL A 383 -43.90 -18.63 24.03
CA VAL A 383 -44.32 -18.96 25.39
C VAL A 383 -45.06 -20.31 25.46
N SER A 384 -44.45 -21.31 26.07
CA SER A 384 -45.16 -22.37 26.81
C SER A 384 -44.22 -22.95 27.85
N GLY A 385 -44.61 -22.88 29.12
CA GLY A 385 -43.68 -23.06 30.23
C GLY A 385 -43.50 -24.51 30.69
N SER A 386 -42.27 -24.86 31.06
CA SER A 386 -42.04 -25.76 32.20
C SER A 386 -40.73 -25.39 32.91
N LYS A 387 -40.46 -26.05 34.05
CA LYS A 387 -39.60 -25.53 35.12
C LYS A 387 -38.09 -25.75 34.90
N CYS A 388 -37.33 -24.73 35.26
CA CYS A 388 -36.11 -24.77 36.08
C CYS A 388 -35.28 -26.08 36.12
N THR A 389 -34.01 -25.99 35.74
CA THR A 389 -32.92 -26.44 36.63
C THR A 389 -31.61 -25.70 36.32
N THR A 390 -31.06 -25.03 37.33
CA THR A 390 -29.66 -24.56 37.33
C THR A 390 -28.71 -25.75 37.49
N ALA A 391 -27.74 -25.89 36.59
CA ALA A 391 -26.63 -26.84 36.72
C ALA A 391 -25.29 -26.10 36.74
N SER A 392 -24.38 -26.57 37.58
CA SER A 392 -23.21 -25.81 38.04
C SER A 392 -22.10 -25.67 37.01
N ARG A 393 -21.39 -24.52 37.06
CA ARG A 393 -20.05 -24.37 36.51
C ARG A 393 -19.05 -25.21 37.33
N SER A 394 -18.37 -26.15 36.67
CA SER A 394 -17.06 -26.65 37.10
C SER A 394 -16.37 -27.38 35.95
N ASN A 395 -15.38 -26.74 35.34
CA ASN A 395 -14.09 -27.38 35.07
C ASN A 395 -13.06 -26.29 34.78
N GLU A 396 -12.00 -26.30 35.58
CA GLU A 396 -10.85 -25.42 35.42
C GLU A 396 -10.01 -25.86 34.22
N PHE A 397 -9.61 -24.90 33.40
CA PHE A 397 -8.33 -24.96 32.70
C PHE A 397 -7.63 -23.64 32.98
N SER A 398 -6.74 -23.66 33.98
CA SER A 398 -5.88 -22.53 34.32
C SER A 398 -4.85 -22.31 33.20
N ARG A 399 -5.07 -21.29 32.37
CA ARG A 399 -4.04 -20.75 31.49
C ARG A 399 -3.05 -19.99 32.37
N GLU A 400 -1.81 -20.47 32.49
CA GLU A 400 -0.76 -19.74 33.21
C GLU A 400 -0.51 -18.39 32.54
N THR A 401 -0.63 -17.30 33.30
CA THR A 401 -0.39 -15.95 32.80
C THR A 401 1.07 -15.55 32.98
N GLY A 402 1.74 -15.16 31.90
CA GLY A 402 2.88 -14.23 31.99
C GLY A 402 4.18 -14.58 31.24
N THR A 403 4.26 -15.65 30.44
CA THR A 403 5.49 -15.97 29.67
C THR A 403 5.19 -16.08 28.17
N ILE A 404 5.94 -15.34 27.35
CA ILE A 404 5.96 -15.50 25.90
C ILE A 404 6.93 -16.64 25.58
N TRP A 405 6.44 -17.67 24.91
CA TRP A 405 7.25 -18.81 24.48
C TRP A 405 7.93 -18.53 23.13
N PRO A 406 9.18 -18.96 22.90
CA PRO A 406 9.84 -18.87 21.59
C PRO A 406 9.02 -19.52 20.48
N ALA A 407 9.15 -19.02 19.26
CA ALA A 407 8.47 -19.60 18.10
C ALA A 407 9.04 -20.96 17.73
N ARG A 408 8.17 -21.84 17.23
CA ARG A 408 8.53 -23.19 16.80
C ARG A 408 9.13 -23.19 15.40
N GLU A 409 10.09 -24.08 15.17
CA GLU A 409 10.73 -24.29 13.86
C GLU A 409 9.72 -24.73 12.77
N ASN A 410 8.69 -25.46 13.16
CA ASN A 410 7.49 -25.67 12.35
C ASN A 410 6.37 -24.77 12.91
N TRP A 411 6.34 -23.51 12.50
CA TRP A 411 5.34 -22.54 12.94
C TRP A 411 3.94 -22.87 12.40
N GLY A 412 2.92 -22.76 13.26
CA GLY A 412 1.54 -23.07 12.89
C GLY A 412 0.75 -21.89 12.32
N THR A 413 1.29 -20.67 12.40
CA THR A 413 0.60 -19.43 12.00
C THR A 413 1.58 -18.41 11.41
N ASP A 414 1.10 -17.52 10.54
CA ASP A 414 1.91 -16.43 9.98
C ASP A 414 2.55 -15.55 11.08
N VAL A 415 1.82 -15.25 12.16
CA VAL A 415 2.34 -14.41 13.26
C VAL A 415 3.36 -15.14 14.12
N GLU A 416 3.33 -16.47 14.17
CA GLU A 416 4.42 -17.28 14.73
C GLU A 416 5.62 -17.34 13.78
N GLY A 417 5.41 -17.36 12.46
CA GLY A 417 6.47 -17.14 11.48
C GLY A 417 7.14 -15.76 11.61
N LEU A 418 6.36 -14.70 11.85
CA LEU A 418 6.90 -13.35 12.12
C LEU A 418 7.67 -13.28 13.45
N GLN A 419 7.20 -13.99 14.49
CA GLN A 419 7.96 -14.12 15.73
C GLN A 419 9.27 -14.86 15.49
N TRP A 420 9.24 -16.01 14.80
CA TRP A 420 10.43 -16.80 14.47
C TRP A 420 11.43 -15.98 13.67
N LYS A 421 10.96 -15.24 12.67
CA LYS A 421 11.76 -14.34 11.85
C LYS A 421 12.43 -13.25 12.70
N ALA A 422 11.71 -12.65 13.64
CA ALA A 422 12.32 -11.69 14.58
C ALA A 422 13.35 -12.34 15.52
N GLU A 423 13.10 -13.57 15.98
CA GLU A 423 13.97 -14.31 16.92
C GLU A 423 15.24 -14.88 16.26
N GLN A 424 15.20 -15.21 14.96
CA GLN A 424 16.36 -15.76 14.22
C GLN A 424 17.10 -14.72 13.37
N GLU A 425 16.38 -13.83 12.68
CA GLU A 425 16.97 -12.83 11.76
C GLU A 425 17.08 -11.43 12.40
N GLY A 426 16.47 -11.24 13.57
CA GLY A 426 16.39 -9.97 14.28
C GLY A 426 15.18 -9.13 13.89
N ILE A 427 14.53 -8.50 14.88
CA ILE A 427 13.30 -7.70 14.70
C ILE A 427 13.41 -6.54 13.69
N GLY A 428 14.63 -6.16 13.29
CA GLY A 428 14.88 -5.21 12.19
C GLY A 428 14.29 -5.67 10.86
N THR A 429 14.23 -6.99 10.58
CA THR A 429 13.71 -7.57 9.33
C THR A 429 12.18 -7.58 9.23
N LEU A 430 11.47 -7.21 10.31
CA LEU A 430 10.03 -7.00 10.30
C LEU A 430 9.69 -5.56 9.92
N SER A 431 8.75 -5.38 9.00
CA SER A 431 8.09 -4.11 8.74
C SER A 431 7.28 -3.61 9.94
N HIS A 432 6.89 -2.34 9.93
CA HIS A 432 6.08 -1.78 11.01
C HIS A 432 4.74 -2.53 11.22
N LYS A 433 4.06 -2.93 10.13
CA LYS A 433 2.80 -3.68 10.18
C LYS A 433 2.98 -5.08 10.80
N GLU A 434 4.10 -5.75 10.52
CA GLU A 434 4.43 -7.05 11.09
C GLU A 434 4.75 -6.94 12.59
N ARG A 435 5.50 -5.92 13.01
CA ARG A 435 5.77 -5.65 14.43
C ARG A 435 4.47 -5.40 15.23
N ILE A 436 3.46 -4.75 14.62
CA ILE A 436 2.12 -4.59 15.25
C ILE A 436 1.44 -5.96 15.44
N ARG A 437 1.45 -6.83 14.42
CA ARG A 437 0.83 -8.17 14.53
C ARG A 437 1.45 -9.00 15.67
N VAL A 438 2.78 -8.96 15.79
CA VAL A 438 3.53 -9.62 16.87
C VAL A 438 3.20 -8.98 18.24
N ALA A 439 3.18 -7.66 18.33
CA ALA A 439 2.80 -6.95 19.56
C ALA A 439 1.38 -7.29 20.03
N CYS A 440 0.39 -7.31 19.13
CA CYS A 440 -0.98 -7.69 19.47
C CYS A 440 -1.07 -9.12 20.06
N ARG A 441 -0.37 -10.09 19.46
CA ARG A 441 -0.31 -11.47 19.98
C ARG A 441 0.29 -11.52 21.39
N PHE A 442 1.27 -10.68 21.69
CA PHE A 442 1.96 -10.67 22.97
C PHE A 442 1.27 -9.88 24.07
N LEU A 443 0.59 -8.77 23.73
CA LEU A 443 -0.16 -7.95 24.70
C LEU A 443 -1.30 -8.72 25.38
N GLN A 444 -1.80 -9.81 24.77
CA GLN A 444 -2.70 -10.77 25.42
C GLN A 444 -2.10 -11.44 26.68
N ASN A 445 -0.77 -11.47 26.81
CA ASN A 445 -0.04 -11.94 28.00
C ASN A 445 0.31 -10.79 28.96
N GLY A 446 -0.10 -9.55 28.65
CA GLY A 446 0.16 -8.33 29.42
C GLY A 446 1.33 -7.49 28.89
N TRP A 447 1.46 -6.29 29.45
CA TRP A 447 2.49 -5.32 29.06
C TRP A 447 3.91 -5.84 29.33
N GLN A 448 4.18 -6.31 30.55
CA GLN A 448 5.54 -6.61 30.99
C GLN A 448 6.22 -7.74 30.19
N PRO A 449 5.56 -8.88 29.88
CA PRO A 449 6.16 -9.91 29.02
C PRO A 449 6.44 -9.37 27.61
N THR A 450 5.49 -8.63 27.03
CA THR A 450 5.65 -8.00 25.71
C THR A 450 6.84 -7.05 25.69
N TRP A 451 6.96 -6.20 26.72
CA TRP A 451 8.05 -5.23 26.86
C TRP A 451 9.43 -5.89 26.91
N GLU A 452 9.59 -6.93 27.73
CA GLU A 452 10.86 -7.64 27.85
C GLU A 452 11.21 -8.40 26.57
N TRP A 453 10.25 -9.02 25.87
CA TRP A 453 10.51 -9.64 24.57
C TRP A 453 11.00 -8.60 23.53
N PHE A 454 10.31 -7.46 23.37
CA PHE A 454 10.77 -6.41 22.45
C PHE A 454 12.16 -5.85 22.83
N LYS A 455 12.46 -5.77 24.13
CA LYS A 455 13.76 -5.32 24.66
C LYS A 455 14.88 -6.33 24.38
N GLU A 456 14.60 -7.62 24.49
CA GLU A 456 15.49 -8.71 24.09
C GLU A 456 15.77 -8.64 22.58
N GLN A 457 14.72 -8.58 21.74
CA GLN A 457 14.88 -8.61 20.28
C GLN A 457 15.57 -7.37 19.69
N TYR A 458 15.38 -6.17 20.26
CA TYR A 458 16.13 -4.98 19.83
C TYR A 458 17.54 -4.92 20.43
N GLY A 459 17.83 -5.62 21.53
CA GLY A 459 19.13 -5.65 22.19
C GLY A 459 19.71 -4.25 22.45
N SER A 460 20.94 -4.01 21.96
CA SER A 460 21.64 -2.72 22.08
C SER A 460 20.98 -1.57 21.30
N THR A 461 20.06 -1.86 20.38
CA THR A 461 19.31 -0.84 19.61
C THR A 461 17.98 -0.46 20.27
N PHE A 462 17.63 -1.07 21.40
CA PHE A 462 16.37 -0.79 22.11
C PHE A 462 16.27 0.68 22.53
N LYS A 463 15.19 1.34 22.09
CA LYS A 463 14.87 2.74 22.41
C LYS A 463 13.63 2.79 23.30
N PRO A 464 13.75 2.79 24.65
CA PRO A 464 12.63 2.60 25.57
C PRO A 464 11.44 3.53 25.29
N ARG A 465 11.71 4.82 25.06
CA ARG A 465 10.68 5.82 24.78
C ARG A 465 9.91 5.55 23.49
N ILE A 466 10.57 5.04 22.44
CA ILE A 466 9.91 4.72 21.16
C ILE A 466 9.08 3.45 21.31
N THR A 467 9.63 2.38 21.91
CA THR A 467 8.90 1.13 22.14
C THR A 467 7.69 1.35 23.05
N TRP A 468 7.80 2.23 24.07
CA TRP A 468 6.67 2.58 24.93
C TRP A 468 5.57 3.31 24.17
N GLN A 469 5.92 4.28 23.31
CA GLN A 469 4.92 4.97 22.47
C GLN A 469 4.24 4.01 21.49
N PHE A 470 5.00 3.07 20.92
CA PHE A 470 4.50 2.03 20.01
C PHE A 470 3.49 1.09 20.70
N LEU A 471 3.87 0.46 21.82
CA LEU A 471 2.98 -0.47 22.54
C LEU A 471 1.76 0.25 23.14
N ARG A 472 1.94 1.47 23.68
CA ARG A 472 0.84 2.30 24.18
C ARG A 472 -0.16 2.66 23.07
N GLY A 473 0.34 2.96 21.87
CA GLY A 473 -0.49 3.24 20.71
C GLY A 473 -1.39 2.06 20.30
N ILE A 474 -1.01 0.83 20.65
CA ILE A 474 -1.84 -0.38 20.41
C ILE A 474 -2.83 -0.59 21.56
N VAL A 475 -2.41 -0.39 22.82
CA VAL A 475 -3.26 -0.60 24.00
C VAL A 475 -4.35 0.48 24.16
N GLU A 476 -4.05 1.73 23.84
CA GLU A 476 -5.00 2.85 23.96
C GLU A 476 -5.86 3.08 22.70
N ASP A 477 -5.67 2.31 21.63
CA ASP A 477 -6.47 2.43 20.41
C ASP A 477 -7.90 1.87 20.65
N PRO A 478 -8.95 2.69 20.49
CA PRO A 478 -10.34 2.30 20.78
C PRO A 478 -10.89 1.16 19.91
N ASP A 479 -10.17 0.75 18.86
CA ASP A 479 -10.50 -0.41 18.03
C ASP A 479 -9.99 -1.74 18.63
N PHE A 480 -9.24 -1.74 19.75
CA PHE A 480 -8.65 -2.93 20.44
C PHE A 480 -9.00 -3.05 21.94
N ARG A 481 -10.29 -3.20 22.25
CA ARG A 481 -10.79 -3.30 23.64
C ARG A 481 -10.34 -4.53 24.41
N GLU A 482 -9.79 -5.54 23.73
CA GLU A 482 -9.12 -6.68 24.36
C GLU A 482 -7.85 -6.30 25.16
N TYR A 483 -7.40 -5.04 25.08
CA TYR A 483 -6.33 -4.50 25.91
C TYR A 483 -6.80 -3.48 26.97
N ASP A 484 -8.12 -3.28 27.15
CA ASP A 484 -8.70 -2.41 28.20
C ASP A 484 -8.23 -2.83 29.63
N ASN A 485 -7.77 -4.08 29.79
CA ASN A 485 -7.25 -4.68 31.01
C ASN A 485 -5.71 -4.82 31.02
N VAL A 486 -4.99 -4.18 30.10
CA VAL A 486 -3.52 -4.12 30.06
C VAL A 486 -3.06 -2.79 30.65
N ASP A 487 -2.61 -2.80 31.90
CA ASP A 487 -2.11 -1.61 32.58
C ASP A 487 -0.86 -1.04 31.87
N VAL A 488 -1.01 0.13 31.25
CA VAL A 488 0.12 0.87 30.64
C VAL A 488 0.97 1.50 31.75
N PRO A 489 2.25 1.13 31.91
CA PRO A 489 3.10 1.70 32.94
C PRO A 489 3.49 3.15 32.62
N PRO A 490 3.95 3.93 33.63
CA PRO A 490 4.47 5.27 33.42
C PRO A 490 5.52 5.34 32.31
N LYS A 491 5.54 6.45 31.58
CA LYS A 491 6.50 6.70 30.50
C LYS A 491 7.94 6.55 31.01
N PRO A 492 8.78 5.69 30.39
CA PRO A 492 10.18 5.53 30.80
C PRO A 492 10.97 6.81 30.56
N THR A 493 11.93 7.06 31.45
CA THR A 493 12.84 8.22 31.45
C THR A 493 13.81 8.23 30.28
#